data_AF-A0A381EBV4-F1
#
_entry.id   AF-A0A381EBV4-F1
#
_cell.length_a   1.000
_cell.length_b   1.000
_cell.length_c   1.000
_cell.angle_alpha   90.00
_cell.angle_beta   90.00
_cell.angle_gamma   90.00
#
_symmetry.space_group_name_H-M   'P 1'
#
loop_
_entity.id
_entity.type
_entity.pdbx_description
1 polymer ?
#
loop_
_entity_poly.entity_id
_entity_poly.type
_entity_poly.pdbx_seq_one_letter_code
_entity_poly.pdbx_strand_id
1 'polypeptide(L)'
;MADKVKQFNSFQADLEAGKDLEETIRRREEIAEQHRALGQMKEMAAAYGYDISGPATNAKEAVQWTYFGYLAAVKSQNGAAMSFGRVSTFLDIYIERDLKNGVITESEAQEMIDHLVMKLRMVRFLRTPEYDQLFSGDPIWATESIGGMGLDGRTLVTKNSFRFLHTLYNMGPSPEPNMTILWSEQLPVGFKHFCAKVSIDTSSIQYENDDLMRPDFNSDDYAIACCVSPMVVGKQMQFFGARANLAKTLLYAINGGVDEKSKDQVGPKIAPLTDEVLDYDTVITRMDNFMDWLATQYVTALNCIHYMHDKYSYEAALMALHDRDVYRTMACGIAGLSVAADSLSAIKYAKVRPVRDENGIAVDFEIEGEYPQFGNNDERVDSIACDLVERFMKKVASHKMYRGATPTQSVLTITSNVVYGKKTGNTPDGRRAGAPFGPGANPMHGRDVNGAVASLTSVAKLPFAYAKDGISYTFSIIPGALGKDDTTRQANLAGLMDGYFHHDNDIEGGQHLNVNVLNREMLIEAMNDPELYPQLTIRVSGYAVRFNSLTKEQQMDVITRTFTQTM
;
A
#
# COMPACT_ATOMS: atom_id res chain seq x y z
N MET A 1 -24.10 -0.05 -20.82
CA MET A 1 -25.49 -0.39 -20.39
C MET A 1 -26.00 -1.68 -21.03
N ALA A 2 -26.07 -1.80 -22.37
CA ALA A 2 -26.53 -3.02 -23.04
C ALA A 2 -25.77 -4.29 -22.61
N ASP A 3 -24.46 -4.17 -22.38
CA ASP A 3 -23.65 -5.24 -21.85
C ASP A 3 -24.14 -5.77 -20.48
N LYS A 4 -24.48 -4.87 -19.53
CA LYS A 4 -25.01 -5.29 -18.22
C LYS A 4 -26.37 -6.00 -18.32
N VAL A 5 -27.21 -5.64 -19.30
CA VAL A 5 -28.44 -6.40 -19.59
C VAL A 5 -28.12 -7.82 -20.07
N LYS A 6 -27.12 -7.97 -20.95
CA LYS A 6 -26.65 -9.28 -21.40
C LYS A 6 -26.08 -10.11 -20.24
N GLN A 7 -25.26 -9.49 -19.38
CA GLN A 7 -24.73 -10.14 -18.18
C GLN A 7 -25.84 -10.61 -17.23
N PHE A 8 -26.85 -9.77 -16.97
CA PHE A 8 -28.00 -10.13 -16.15
C PHE A 8 -28.75 -11.35 -16.73
N ASN A 9 -29.06 -11.31 -18.03
CA ASN A 9 -29.77 -12.38 -18.72
C ASN A 9 -28.96 -13.68 -18.80
N SER A 10 -27.62 -13.61 -18.74
CA SER A 10 -26.78 -14.81 -18.75
C SER A 10 -27.01 -15.75 -17.55
N PHE A 11 -27.57 -15.24 -16.46
CA PHE A 11 -27.93 -16.01 -15.27
C PHE A 11 -29.37 -16.58 -15.30
N GLN A 12 -30.14 -16.32 -16.38
CA GLN A 12 -31.56 -16.70 -16.43
C GLN A 12 -31.75 -18.22 -16.36
N ALA A 13 -30.94 -18.98 -17.11
CA ALA A 13 -31.04 -20.45 -17.10
C ALA A 13 -30.69 -21.05 -15.73
N ASP A 14 -29.64 -20.53 -15.06
CA ASP A 14 -29.27 -20.99 -13.72
C ASP A 14 -30.35 -20.66 -12.68
N LEU A 15 -30.99 -19.49 -12.80
CA LEU A 15 -32.11 -19.08 -11.95
C LEU A 15 -33.33 -20.00 -12.14
N GLU A 16 -33.72 -20.28 -13.38
CA GLU A 16 -34.85 -21.17 -13.71
C GLU A 16 -34.60 -22.62 -13.30
N ALA A 17 -33.35 -23.07 -13.33
CA ALA A 17 -32.93 -24.40 -12.88
C ALA A 17 -32.74 -24.50 -11.36
N GLY A 18 -32.79 -23.40 -10.61
CA GLY A 18 -32.55 -23.38 -9.16
C GLY A 18 -31.10 -23.69 -8.76
N LYS A 19 -30.14 -23.50 -9.68
CA LYS A 19 -28.72 -23.79 -9.46
C LYS A 19 -28.05 -22.64 -8.70
N ASP A 20 -27.36 -22.97 -7.60
CA ASP A 20 -26.66 -22.00 -6.72
C ASP A 20 -27.52 -20.76 -6.40
N LEU A 21 -28.80 -21.00 -6.10
CA LEU A 21 -29.88 -20.02 -6.20
C LEU A 21 -29.58 -18.69 -5.48
N GLU A 22 -29.02 -18.74 -4.26
CA GLU A 22 -28.67 -17.53 -3.51
C GLU A 22 -27.60 -16.69 -4.23
N GLU A 23 -26.55 -17.32 -4.75
CA GLU A 23 -25.49 -16.63 -5.47
C GLU A 23 -25.99 -16.07 -6.81
N THR A 24 -26.82 -16.82 -7.52
CA THR A 24 -27.42 -16.38 -8.79
C THR A 24 -28.37 -15.19 -8.56
N ILE A 25 -29.19 -15.21 -7.51
CA ILE A 25 -30.06 -14.07 -7.15
C ILE A 25 -29.21 -12.86 -6.82
N ARG A 26 -28.22 -13.00 -5.94
CA ARG A 26 -27.31 -11.93 -5.54
C ARG A 26 -26.62 -11.29 -6.74
N ARG A 27 -26.00 -12.09 -7.62
CA ARG A 27 -25.31 -11.56 -8.81
C ARG A 27 -26.23 -10.81 -9.76
N ARG A 28 -27.46 -11.30 -9.95
CA ARG A 28 -28.46 -10.62 -10.77
C ARG A 28 -28.88 -9.29 -10.17
N GLU A 29 -29.11 -9.23 -8.87
CA GLU A 29 -29.40 -7.99 -8.15
C GLU A 29 -28.25 -6.99 -8.29
N GLU A 30 -27.01 -7.41 -8.02
CA GLU A 30 -25.81 -6.60 -8.18
C GLU A 30 -25.69 -6.04 -9.62
N ILE A 31 -25.90 -6.86 -10.65
CA ILE A 31 -25.83 -6.39 -12.05
C ILE A 31 -26.97 -5.40 -12.38
N ALA A 32 -28.16 -5.58 -11.80
CA ALA A 32 -29.26 -4.63 -11.96
C ALA A 32 -28.91 -3.27 -11.31
N GLU A 33 -28.29 -3.27 -10.13
CA GLU A 33 -27.77 -2.07 -9.48
C GLU A 33 -26.67 -1.40 -10.31
N GLN A 34 -25.73 -2.18 -10.85
CA GLN A 34 -24.69 -1.68 -11.75
C GLN A 34 -25.29 -1.02 -12.99
N HIS A 35 -26.30 -1.63 -13.61
CA HIS A 35 -26.99 -1.05 -14.76
C HIS A 35 -27.66 0.29 -14.39
N ARG A 36 -28.29 0.37 -13.21
CA ARG A 36 -28.89 1.61 -12.70
C ARG A 36 -27.83 2.69 -12.47
N ALA A 37 -26.70 2.33 -11.87
CA ALA A 37 -25.60 3.26 -11.61
C ALA A 37 -25.04 3.87 -12.92
N LEU A 38 -24.91 3.07 -14.00
CA LEU A 38 -24.54 3.61 -15.32
C LEU A 38 -25.55 4.63 -15.86
N GLY A 39 -26.85 4.46 -15.57
CA GLY A 39 -27.86 5.46 -15.88
C GLY A 39 -27.65 6.76 -15.12
N GLN A 40 -27.42 6.66 -13.81
CA GLN A 40 -27.15 7.79 -12.92
C GLN A 40 -25.85 8.53 -13.28
N MET A 41 -24.83 7.84 -13.82
CA MET A 41 -23.63 8.51 -14.34
C MET A 41 -23.95 9.48 -15.47
N LYS A 42 -24.88 9.12 -16.38
CA LYS A 42 -25.32 10.02 -17.46
C LYS A 42 -26.07 11.23 -16.91
N GLU A 43 -26.95 11.02 -15.94
CA GLU A 43 -27.68 12.11 -15.26
C GLU A 43 -26.70 13.07 -14.56
N MET A 44 -25.69 12.51 -13.87
CA MET A 44 -24.64 13.29 -13.23
C MET A 44 -23.86 14.12 -14.25
N ALA A 45 -23.40 13.53 -15.35
CA ALA A 45 -22.65 14.25 -16.37
C ALA A 45 -23.50 15.32 -17.08
N ALA A 46 -24.80 15.06 -17.29
CA ALA A 46 -25.74 16.01 -17.89
C ALA A 46 -25.89 17.27 -17.04
N ALA A 47 -25.78 17.19 -15.71
CA ALA A 47 -25.78 18.36 -14.83
C ALA A 47 -24.57 19.29 -15.06
N TYR A 48 -23.49 18.78 -15.67
CA TYR A 48 -22.32 19.56 -16.11
C TYR A 48 -22.38 19.94 -17.60
N GLY A 49 -23.51 19.69 -18.28
CA GLY A 49 -23.70 19.99 -19.70
C GLY A 49 -23.07 18.98 -20.67
N TYR A 50 -22.74 17.77 -20.21
CA TYR A 50 -22.15 16.71 -21.02
C TYR A 50 -23.12 15.55 -21.26
N ASP A 51 -23.23 15.09 -22.51
CA ASP A 51 -23.86 13.83 -22.86
C ASP A 51 -22.80 12.74 -23.05
N ILE A 52 -22.72 11.82 -22.09
CA ILE A 52 -21.78 10.70 -22.10
C ILE A 52 -22.42 9.39 -22.56
N SER A 53 -23.58 9.44 -23.24
CA SER A 53 -24.25 8.26 -23.76
C SER A 53 -23.46 7.56 -24.88
N GLY A 54 -22.68 8.33 -25.64
CA GLY A 54 -21.74 7.87 -26.66
C GLY A 54 -20.29 7.82 -26.19
N PRO A 55 -19.40 7.18 -26.97
CA PRO A 55 -17.97 7.16 -26.67
C PRO A 55 -17.36 8.56 -26.83
N ALA A 56 -16.28 8.83 -26.08
CA ALA A 56 -15.50 10.05 -26.25
C ALA A 56 -14.92 10.14 -27.69
N THR A 57 -15.03 11.31 -28.29
CA THR A 57 -14.66 11.57 -29.68
C THR A 57 -13.37 12.38 -29.84
N ASN A 58 -12.88 13.01 -28.76
CA ASN A 58 -11.66 13.83 -28.68
C ASN A 58 -10.93 13.65 -27.34
N ALA A 59 -9.72 14.19 -27.22
CA ALA A 59 -8.90 14.11 -26.01
C ALA A 59 -9.57 14.73 -24.78
N LYS A 60 -10.24 15.87 -24.95
CA LYS A 60 -10.97 16.55 -23.88
C LYS A 60 -12.11 15.68 -23.35
N GLU A 61 -12.88 15.08 -24.24
CA GLU A 61 -13.95 14.15 -23.89
C GLU A 61 -13.39 12.88 -23.23
N ALA A 62 -12.28 12.32 -23.71
CA ALA A 62 -11.70 11.12 -23.13
C ALA A 62 -11.24 11.35 -21.68
N VAL A 63 -10.56 12.47 -21.43
CA VAL A 63 -10.18 12.92 -20.08
C VAL A 63 -11.42 13.13 -19.20
N GLN A 64 -12.41 13.85 -19.71
CA GLN A 64 -13.61 14.21 -18.96
C GLN A 64 -14.51 13.00 -18.66
N TRP A 65 -14.64 12.03 -19.58
CA TRP A 65 -15.52 10.87 -19.44
C TRP A 65 -14.92 9.89 -18.43
N THR A 66 -13.60 9.69 -18.52
CA THR A 66 -12.84 8.91 -17.53
C THR A 66 -13.01 9.52 -16.14
N TYR A 67 -12.87 10.84 -16.02
CA TYR A 67 -13.11 11.51 -14.74
C TYR A 67 -14.57 11.40 -14.27
N PHE A 68 -15.58 11.43 -15.15
CA PHE A 68 -16.97 11.22 -14.73
C PHE A 68 -17.22 9.82 -14.18
N GLY A 69 -16.61 8.78 -14.76
CA GLY A 69 -16.66 7.44 -14.18
C GLY A 69 -16.13 7.42 -12.74
N TYR A 70 -14.96 8.02 -12.52
CA TYR A 70 -14.36 8.16 -11.20
C TYR A 70 -15.16 9.08 -10.25
N LEU A 71 -15.73 10.18 -10.76
CA LEU A 71 -16.53 11.11 -9.97
C LEU A 71 -17.80 10.44 -9.42
N ALA A 72 -18.43 9.57 -10.21
CA ALA A 72 -19.56 8.78 -9.75
C ALA A 72 -19.17 7.83 -8.60
N ALA A 73 -17.97 7.25 -8.66
CA ALA A 73 -17.43 6.42 -7.58
C ALA A 73 -17.27 7.23 -6.28
N VAL A 74 -16.54 8.34 -6.31
CA VAL A 74 -16.27 9.14 -5.09
C VAL A 74 -17.47 9.95 -4.59
N LYS A 75 -18.55 10.05 -5.37
CA LYS A 75 -19.83 10.60 -4.91
C LYS A 75 -20.73 9.57 -4.23
N SER A 76 -20.53 8.27 -4.50
CA SER A 76 -21.40 7.21 -4.01
C SER A 76 -20.75 6.34 -2.93
N GLN A 77 -19.42 6.29 -2.89
CA GLN A 77 -18.64 5.47 -1.97
C GLN A 77 -17.59 6.31 -1.25
N ASN A 78 -17.28 5.93 -0.01
CA ASN A 78 -16.27 6.56 0.83
C ASN A 78 -15.21 5.55 1.29
N GLY A 79 -14.83 4.60 0.41
CA GLY A 79 -13.76 3.63 0.66
C GLY A 79 -12.50 4.32 1.18
N ALA A 80 -11.70 3.61 1.98
CA ALA A 80 -10.46 4.18 2.50
C ALA A 80 -9.58 4.69 1.36
N ALA A 81 -9.34 3.82 0.37
CA ALA A 81 -8.70 4.15 -0.90
C ALA A 81 -9.72 4.22 -2.04
N MET A 82 -9.62 5.27 -2.85
CA MET A 82 -10.39 5.45 -4.09
C MET A 82 -9.42 5.67 -5.24
N SER A 83 -8.75 4.59 -5.67
CA SER A 83 -7.70 4.66 -6.70
C SER A 83 -8.26 4.93 -8.09
N PHE A 84 -7.42 5.58 -8.92
CA PHE A 84 -7.82 6.06 -10.24
C PHE A 84 -7.56 5.01 -11.34
N GLY A 85 -6.47 4.25 -11.22
CA GLY A 85 -6.18 3.09 -12.07
C GLY A 85 -4.86 3.23 -12.84
N ARG A 86 -4.88 2.86 -14.13
CA ARG A 86 -3.76 2.98 -15.08
C ARG A 86 -4.24 3.71 -16.33
N VAL A 87 -4.43 5.03 -16.22
CA VAL A 87 -5.15 5.78 -17.26
C VAL A 87 -4.24 6.63 -18.14
N SER A 88 -3.05 7.00 -17.66
CA SER A 88 -2.16 7.95 -18.33
C SER A 88 -1.85 7.54 -19.77
N THR A 89 -1.43 6.29 -19.97
CA THR A 89 -1.14 5.73 -21.31
C THR A 89 -2.40 5.53 -22.16
N PHE A 90 -3.54 5.16 -21.56
CA PHE A 90 -4.82 5.08 -22.27
C PHE A 90 -5.25 6.45 -22.82
N LEU A 91 -5.15 7.50 -22.01
CA LEU A 91 -5.49 8.87 -22.40
C LEU A 91 -4.54 9.41 -23.49
N ASP A 92 -3.28 8.95 -23.53
CA ASP A 92 -2.33 9.36 -24.59
C ASP A 92 -2.80 8.94 -25.98
N ILE A 93 -3.59 7.86 -26.12
CA ILE A 93 -4.15 7.43 -27.41
C ILE A 93 -4.97 8.54 -28.06
N TYR A 94 -5.81 9.22 -27.26
CA TYR A 94 -6.67 10.30 -27.73
C TYR A 94 -5.88 11.60 -27.92
N ILE A 95 -4.97 11.91 -26.99
CA ILE A 95 -4.12 13.12 -27.06
C ILE A 95 -3.21 13.07 -28.28
N GLU A 96 -2.52 11.96 -28.52
CA GLU A 96 -1.60 11.80 -29.65
C GLU A 96 -2.34 11.87 -31.00
N ARG A 97 -3.57 11.33 -31.08
CA ARG A 97 -4.42 11.47 -32.26
C ARG A 97 -4.77 12.94 -32.53
N ASP A 98 -5.21 13.65 -31.50
CA ASP A 98 -5.64 15.04 -31.65
C ASP A 98 -4.46 15.99 -31.92
N LEU A 99 -3.27 15.71 -31.36
CA LEU A 99 -2.02 16.40 -31.71
C LEU A 99 -1.64 16.17 -33.18
N LYS A 100 -1.68 14.93 -33.67
CA LYS A 100 -1.36 14.59 -35.07
C LYS A 100 -2.31 15.23 -36.07
N ASN A 101 -3.57 15.39 -35.69
CA ASN A 101 -4.59 16.06 -36.51
C ASN A 101 -4.55 17.59 -36.39
N GLY A 102 -3.67 18.15 -35.56
CA GLY A 102 -3.59 19.60 -35.33
C GLY A 102 -4.83 20.18 -34.63
N VAL A 103 -5.58 19.36 -33.89
CA VAL A 103 -6.80 19.77 -33.17
C VAL A 103 -6.44 20.43 -31.83
N ILE A 104 -5.35 19.97 -31.21
CA ILE A 104 -4.82 20.53 -29.97
C ILE A 104 -3.32 20.74 -30.11
N THR A 105 -2.78 21.59 -29.25
CA THR A 105 -1.36 21.81 -29.02
C THR A 105 -0.88 21.01 -27.81
N GLU A 106 0.45 20.89 -27.65
CA GLU A 106 1.03 20.25 -26.46
C GLU A 106 0.68 20.99 -25.16
N SER A 107 0.55 22.31 -25.21
CA SER A 107 0.16 23.11 -24.05
C SER A 107 -1.29 22.83 -23.65
N GLU A 108 -2.21 22.69 -24.61
CA GLU A 108 -3.60 22.32 -24.33
C GLU A 108 -3.70 20.88 -23.83
N ALA A 109 -2.88 19.96 -24.35
CA ALA A 109 -2.76 18.60 -23.83
C ALA A 109 -2.33 18.60 -22.35
N GLN A 110 -1.27 19.35 -22.00
CA GLN A 110 -0.83 19.48 -20.61
C GLN A 110 -1.90 20.13 -19.73
N GLU A 111 -2.57 21.19 -20.19
CA GLU A 111 -3.63 21.86 -19.43
C GLU A 111 -4.78 20.90 -19.10
N MET A 112 -5.18 20.04 -20.03
CA MET A 112 -6.20 19.01 -19.77
C MET A 112 -5.77 18.03 -18.66
N ILE A 113 -4.51 17.60 -18.66
CA ILE A 113 -3.96 16.73 -17.61
C ILE A 113 -3.83 17.47 -16.28
N ASP A 114 -3.38 18.73 -16.29
CA ASP A 114 -3.31 19.56 -15.09
C ASP A 114 -4.70 19.74 -14.47
N HIS A 115 -5.74 20.01 -15.28
CA HIS A 115 -7.11 20.14 -14.79
C HIS A 115 -7.68 18.82 -14.25
N LEU A 116 -7.38 17.69 -14.88
CA LEU A 116 -7.73 16.36 -14.36
C LEU A 116 -7.07 16.12 -13.01
N VAL A 117 -5.75 16.26 -12.93
CA VAL A 117 -4.96 16.04 -11.72
C VAL A 117 -5.36 17.00 -10.60
N MET A 118 -5.67 18.26 -10.93
CA MET A 118 -6.23 19.22 -9.99
C MET A 118 -7.53 18.71 -9.37
N LYS A 119 -8.41 18.06 -10.14
CA LYS A 119 -9.63 17.46 -9.58
C LYS A 119 -9.35 16.25 -8.70
N LEU A 120 -8.35 15.43 -9.03
CA LEU A 120 -7.91 14.33 -8.16
C LEU A 120 -7.36 14.85 -6.83
N ARG A 121 -6.60 15.96 -6.83
CA ARG A 121 -6.11 16.67 -5.63
C ARG A 121 -7.23 17.18 -4.70
N MET A 122 -8.46 17.32 -5.21
CA MET A 122 -9.59 17.93 -4.53
C MET A 122 -10.60 16.93 -3.96
N VAL A 123 -10.45 15.62 -4.20
CA VAL A 123 -11.35 14.61 -3.62
C VAL A 123 -11.23 14.64 -2.10
N ARG A 124 -12.35 14.65 -1.39
CA ARG A 124 -12.40 14.67 0.08
C ARG A 124 -13.52 13.80 0.61
N PHE A 125 -13.29 13.23 1.78
CA PHE A 125 -14.28 12.47 2.52
C PHE A 125 -14.37 12.99 3.95
N LEU A 126 -15.57 12.99 4.51
CA LEU A 126 -15.75 13.27 5.93
C LEU A 126 -15.22 12.06 6.73
N ARG A 127 -14.22 12.28 7.59
CA ARG A 127 -13.58 11.26 8.42
C ARG A 127 -13.65 11.63 9.90
N THR A 128 -13.67 10.62 10.76
CA THR A 128 -13.62 10.81 12.22
C THR A 128 -12.18 11.02 12.69
N PRO A 129 -11.97 11.58 13.91
CA PRO A 129 -10.64 11.65 14.51
C PRO A 129 -9.96 10.27 14.70
N GLU A 130 -10.74 9.21 14.94
CA GLU A 130 -10.19 7.84 15.02
C GLU A 130 -9.66 7.36 13.67
N TYR A 131 -10.37 7.67 12.58
CA TYR A 131 -9.89 7.39 11.22
C TYR A 131 -8.59 8.13 10.93
N ASP A 132 -8.49 9.42 11.27
CA ASP A 132 -7.29 10.23 11.05
C ASP A 132 -6.05 9.68 11.77
N GLN A 133 -6.22 9.05 12.94
CA GLN A 133 -5.11 8.37 13.63
C GLN A 133 -4.64 7.12 12.88
N LEU A 134 -5.54 6.38 12.24
CA LEU A 134 -5.23 5.16 11.47
C LEU A 134 -4.71 5.46 10.06
N PHE A 135 -5.17 6.58 9.48
CA PHE A 135 -5.00 7.02 8.10
C PHE A 135 -4.70 8.53 8.04
N SER A 136 -3.49 8.90 8.47
CA SER A 136 -3.14 10.30 8.71
C SER A 136 -2.86 11.11 7.46
N GLY A 137 -3.11 12.41 7.54
CA GLY A 137 -2.71 13.39 6.53
C GLY A 137 -3.75 13.61 5.43
N ASP A 138 -5.03 13.32 5.72
CA ASP A 138 -6.18 13.45 4.81
C ASP A 138 -6.02 12.68 3.48
N PRO A 139 -5.68 11.37 3.51
CA PRO A 139 -5.41 10.59 2.30
C PRO A 139 -6.68 10.17 1.56
N ILE A 140 -6.54 10.02 0.24
CA ILE A 140 -7.57 9.49 -0.67
C ILE A 140 -7.08 8.22 -1.37
N TRP A 141 -5.78 8.11 -1.62
CA TRP A 141 -5.17 7.14 -2.52
C TRP A 141 -5.82 7.17 -3.89
N ALA A 142 -5.85 8.34 -4.52
CA ALA A 142 -6.22 8.49 -5.93
C ALA A 142 -5.06 7.99 -6.81
N THR A 143 -4.70 6.72 -6.63
CA THR A 143 -3.50 6.10 -7.18
C THR A 143 -3.59 5.97 -8.69
N GLU A 144 -2.56 6.44 -9.38
CA GLU A 144 -2.39 6.35 -10.83
C GLU A 144 -1.10 5.59 -11.13
N SER A 145 -1.23 4.49 -11.87
CA SER A 145 -0.13 3.62 -12.29
C SER A 145 0.40 4.10 -13.64
N ILE A 146 1.69 4.45 -13.68
CA ILE A 146 2.32 5.13 -14.81
C ILE A 146 3.44 4.25 -15.39
N GLY A 147 3.46 4.11 -16.72
CA GLY A 147 4.54 3.43 -17.43
C GLY A 147 4.40 1.91 -17.41
N GLY A 148 5.47 1.20 -17.04
CA GLY A 148 5.60 -0.26 -17.16
C GLY A 148 5.97 -0.73 -18.56
N MET A 149 6.00 -2.05 -18.72
CA MET A 149 6.28 -2.74 -19.99
C MET A 149 5.04 -3.54 -20.43
N GLY A 150 4.92 -3.79 -21.72
CA GLY A 150 3.93 -4.71 -22.29
C GLY A 150 4.43 -6.16 -22.20
N LEU A 151 3.52 -7.12 -22.25
CA LEU A 151 3.85 -8.54 -22.43
C LEU A 151 4.57 -8.79 -23.77
N ASP A 152 4.41 -7.87 -24.73
CA ASP A 152 5.09 -7.90 -26.03
C ASP A 152 6.52 -7.32 -26.02
N GLY A 153 7.01 -6.88 -24.86
CA GLY A 153 8.35 -6.31 -24.67
C GLY A 153 8.49 -4.82 -25.01
N ARG A 154 7.46 -4.15 -25.53
CA ARG A 154 7.48 -2.70 -25.73
C ARG A 154 7.22 -1.99 -24.40
N THR A 155 7.72 -0.77 -24.26
CA THR A 155 7.36 0.07 -23.11
C THR A 155 5.93 0.58 -23.22
N LEU A 156 5.23 0.67 -22.09
CA LEU A 156 3.96 1.38 -21.94
C LEU A 156 4.15 2.82 -21.49
N VAL A 157 5.39 3.32 -21.43
CA VAL A 157 5.71 4.74 -21.25
C VAL A 157 5.28 5.53 -22.49
N THR A 158 4.59 6.64 -22.28
CA THR A 158 4.10 7.55 -23.32
C THR A 158 4.43 9.00 -22.99
N LYS A 159 4.11 9.94 -23.90
CA LYS A 159 4.25 11.37 -23.57
C LYS A 159 3.38 11.74 -22.36
N ASN A 160 2.21 11.14 -22.24
CA ASN A 160 1.33 11.41 -21.10
C ASN A 160 1.90 10.92 -19.77
N SER A 161 2.76 9.91 -19.75
CA SER A 161 3.51 9.52 -18.55
C SER A 161 4.34 10.70 -18.01
N PHE A 162 4.96 11.47 -18.91
CA PHE A 162 5.66 12.70 -18.54
C PHE A 162 4.69 13.81 -18.13
N ARG A 163 3.57 13.99 -18.83
CA ARG A 163 2.58 15.04 -18.50
C ARG A 163 1.99 14.90 -17.10
N PHE A 164 1.68 13.67 -16.68
CA PHE A 164 1.22 13.38 -15.32
C PHE A 164 2.26 13.77 -14.27
N LEU A 165 3.51 13.35 -14.46
CA LEU A 165 4.61 13.75 -13.57
C LEU A 165 4.88 15.26 -13.60
N HIS A 166 4.70 15.90 -14.77
CA HIS A 166 4.92 17.32 -14.94
C HIS A 166 3.91 18.19 -14.16
N THR A 167 2.78 17.63 -13.75
CA THR A 167 1.85 18.31 -12.84
C THR A 167 2.47 18.69 -11.49
N LEU A 168 3.53 17.99 -11.06
CA LEU A 168 4.30 18.32 -9.85
C LEU A 168 5.22 19.54 -10.04
N TYR A 169 5.44 19.98 -11.28
CA TYR A 169 6.14 21.22 -11.60
C TYR A 169 5.15 22.36 -11.87
N ASN A 170 4.13 22.14 -12.71
CA ASN A 170 3.15 23.18 -13.05
C ASN A 170 2.30 23.63 -11.85
N MET A 171 1.90 22.68 -11.01
CA MET A 171 1.02 22.94 -9.85
C MET A 171 1.72 22.68 -8.50
N GLY A 172 3.04 22.48 -8.54
CA GLY A 172 3.87 22.13 -7.39
C GLY A 172 3.61 20.74 -6.79
N PRO A 173 4.43 20.33 -5.80
CA PRO A 173 4.33 19.04 -5.14
C PRO A 173 2.96 18.81 -4.51
N SER A 174 2.46 17.58 -4.58
CA SER A 174 1.18 17.23 -3.99
C SER A 174 1.13 15.76 -3.62
N PRO A 175 0.46 15.40 -2.51
CA PRO A 175 0.33 14.02 -2.11
C PRO A 175 -0.61 13.20 -3.01
N GLU A 176 -1.55 13.86 -3.68
CA GLU A 176 -2.53 13.24 -4.56
C GLU A 176 -2.43 13.85 -5.97
N PRO A 177 -2.78 13.12 -7.03
CA PRO A 177 -2.96 11.66 -7.05
C PRO A 177 -1.68 10.94 -6.60
N ASN A 178 -1.85 9.78 -5.96
CA ASN A 178 -0.72 8.93 -5.55
C ASN A 178 -0.05 8.31 -6.80
N MET A 179 0.84 9.07 -7.44
CA MET A 179 1.50 8.65 -8.69
C MET A 179 2.53 7.55 -8.43
N THR A 180 2.33 6.43 -9.13
CA THR A 180 3.06 5.18 -8.94
C THR A 180 3.71 4.77 -10.24
N ILE A 181 5.03 4.70 -10.26
CA ILE A 181 5.80 4.27 -11.42
C ILE A 181 5.88 2.75 -11.41
N LEU A 182 5.38 2.11 -12.47
CA LEU A 182 5.60 0.69 -12.70
C LEU A 182 7.01 0.53 -13.28
N TRP A 183 7.96 0.22 -12.40
CA TRP A 183 9.39 0.19 -12.68
C TRP A 183 9.80 -1.13 -13.33
N SER A 184 10.59 -1.03 -14.39
CA SER A 184 11.24 -2.18 -15.02
C SER A 184 12.67 -1.79 -15.37
N GLU A 185 13.59 -2.75 -15.27
CA GLU A 185 14.97 -2.58 -15.74
C GLU A 185 15.02 -2.21 -17.23
N GLN A 186 13.99 -2.57 -18.00
CA GLN A 186 13.87 -2.31 -19.43
C GLN A 186 13.17 -0.99 -19.78
N LEU A 187 12.79 -0.17 -18.78
CA LEU A 187 12.22 1.15 -19.05
C LEU A 187 13.20 2.05 -19.83
N PRO A 188 12.71 2.96 -20.70
CA PRO A 188 13.56 3.94 -21.36
C PRO A 188 14.37 4.75 -20.34
N VAL A 189 15.70 4.81 -20.52
CA VAL A 189 16.62 5.50 -19.60
C VAL A 189 16.23 6.96 -19.35
N GLY A 190 15.74 7.65 -20.39
CA GLY A 190 15.25 9.03 -20.25
C GLY A 190 14.05 9.16 -19.29
N PHE A 191 13.16 8.16 -19.27
CA PHE A 191 12.03 8.14 -18.33
C PHE A 191 12.48 7.76 -16.92
N LYS A 192 13.40 6.80 -16.77
CA LYS A 192 14.01 6.44 -15.47
C LYS A 192 14.64 7.68 -14.81
N HIS A 193 15.48 8.40 -15.54
CA HIS A 193 16.12 9.63 -15.04
C HIS A 193 15.11 10.74 -14.73
N PHE A 194 14.05 10.88 -15.54
CA PHE A 194 13.01 11.86 -15.25
C PHE A 194 12.22 11.54 -13.98
N CYS A 195 11.87 10.27 -13.74
CA CYS A 195 11.24 9.85 -12.49
C CYS A 195 12.17 10.10 -11.28
N ALA A 196 13.44 9.73 -11.40
CA ALA A 196 14.45 9.99 -10.38
C ALA A 196 14.56 11.50 -10.07
N LYS A 197 14.60 12.34 -11.11
CA LYS A 197 14.59 13.80 -10.98
C LYS A 197 13.36 14.30 -10.23
N VAL A 198 12.16 13.83 -10.60
CA VAL A 198 10.91 14.21 -9.92
C VAL A 198 10.95 13.81 -8.44
N SER A 199 11.50 12.64 -8.11
CA SER A 199 11.66 12.22 -6.70
C SER A 199 12.65 13.09 -5.93
N ILE A 200 13.78 13.43 -6.55
CA ILE A 200 14.78 14.34 -5.99
C ILE A 200 14.17 15.71 -5.69
N ASP A 201 13.36 16.23 -6.63
CA ASP A 201 12.81 17.57 -6.52
C ASP A 201 11.59 17.65 -5.59
N THR A 202 10.80 16.57 -5.47
CA THR A 202 9.44 16.65 -4.90
C THR A 202 9.11 15.61 -3.85
N SER A 203 9.86 14.50 -3.76
CA SER A 203 9.55 13.35 -2.87
C SER A 203 8.08 12.89 -2.92
N SER A 204 7.42 13.04 -4.07
CA SER A 204 5.95 12.88 -4.19
C SER A 204 5.51 11.57 -4.85
N ILE A 205 6.41 10.82 -5.49
CA ILE A 205 6.06 9.59 -6.24
C ILE A 205 6.60 8.33 -5.56
N GLN A 206 6.01 7.18 -5.91
CA GLN A 206 6.47 5.85 -5.50
C GLN A 206 6.73 4.96 -6.71
N TYR A 207 7.39 3.83 -6.46
CA TYR A 207 7.83 2.88 -7.48
C TYR A 207 7.40 1.48 -7.09
N GLU A 208 6.92 0.70 -8.06
CA GLU A 208 6.57 -0.71 -7.84
C GLU A 208 7.07 -1.58 -8.99
N ASN A 209 7.44 -2.81 -8.67
CA ASN A 209 8.18 -3.69 -9.57
C ASN A 209 7.27 -4.31 -10.65
N ASP A 210 7.35 -3.75 -11.87
CA ASP A 210 6.65 -4.28 -13.04
C ASP A 210 7.28 -5.59 -13.54
N ASP A 211 8.59 -5.77 -13.40
CA ASP A 211 9.25 -7.01 -13.80
C ASP A 211 8.85 -8.19 -12.91
N LEU A 212 8.41 -7.93 -11.68
CA LEU A 212 7.80 -8.93 -10.79
C LEU A 212 6.30 -9.12 -11.05
N MET A 213 5.52 -8.04 -11.05
CA MET A 213 4.06 -8.15 -11.03
C MET A 213 3.45 -8.49 -12.39
N ARG A 214 3.97 -7.94 -13.50
CA ARG A 214 3.43 -8.21 -14.84
C ARG A 214 3.56 -9.69 -15.22
N PRO A 215 4.71 -10.37 -15.01
CA PRO A 215 4.79 -11.82 -15.23
C PRO A 215 3.92 -12.63 -14.27
N ASP A 216 3.80 -12.23 -13.01
CA ASP A 216 2.97 -12.92 -12.02
C ASP A 216 1.48 -12.94 -12.41
N PHE A 217 0.96 -11.80 -12.89
CA PHE A 217 -0.40 -11.75 -13.43
C PHE A 217 -0.52 -12.30 -14.85
N ASN A 218 0.60 -12.43 -15.57
CA ASN A 218 0.63 -12.54 -17.03
C ASN A 218 -0.33 -11.51 -17.67
N SER A 219 -0.22 -10.26 -17.22
CA SER A 219 -1.05 -9.13 -17.64
C SER A 219 -0.25 -7.84 -17.59
N ASP A 220 -0.32 -7.05 -18.65
CA ASP A 220 0.26 -5.71 -18.74
C ASP A 220 -0.77 -4.59 -18.52
N ASP A 221 -1.99 -4.94 -18.10
CA ASP A 221 -3.07 -4.00 -17.75
C ASP A 221 -3.56 -4.20 -16.30
N TYR A 222 -2.59 -4.34 -15.38
CA TYR A 222 -2.84 -4.20 -13.95
C TYR A 222 -2.56 -2.77 -13.47
N ALA A 223 -3.22 -2.38 -12.39
CA ALA A 223 -3.02 -1.13 -11.68
C ALA A 223 -2.83 -1.39 -10.18
N ILE A 224 -2.34 -0.39 -9.46
CA ILE A 224 -2.19 -0.42 -8.01
C ILE A 224 -3.42 0.20 -7.34
N ALA A 225 -4.06 -0.57 -6.47
CA ALA A 225 -5.06 -0.07 -5.54
C ALA A 225 -4.42 0.33 -4.20
N CYS A 226 -4.93 1.40 -3.61
CA CYS A 226 -4.44 1.94 -2.34
C CYS A 226 -2.94 2.28 -2.41
N CYS A 227 -2.10 1.49 -1.75
CA CYS A 227 -0.66 1.70 -1.66
C CYS A 227 0.15 0.80 -2.58
N VAL A 228 -0.06 -0.51 -2.51
CA VAL A 228 0.86 -1.53 -3.05
C VAL A 228 0.12 -2.79 -3.52
N SER A 229 -1.20 -2.72 -3.66
CA SER A 229 -2.05 -3.89 -3.87
C SER A 229 -2.42 -3.99 -5.35
N PRO A 230 -1.73 -4.82 -6.15
CA PRO A 230 -1.99 -4.86 -7.59
C PRO A 230 -3.29 -5.60 -7.92
N MET A 231 -3.93 -5.17 -9.00
CA MET A 231 -5.13 -5.79 -9.55
C MET A 231 -5.20 -5.63 -11.06
N VAL A 232 -5.66 -6.66 -11.77
CA VAL A 232 -5.99 -6.53 -13.19
C VAL A 232 -7.24 -5.65 -13.35
N VAL A 233 -7.12 -4.56 -14.10
CA VAL A 233 -8.14 -3.51 -14.18
C VAL A 233 -9.45 -4.07 -14.73
N GLY A 234 -10.56 -3.77 -14.04
CA GLY A 234 -11.91 -4.21 -14.45
C GLY A 234 -12.19 -5.71 -14.25
N LYS A 235 -11.22 -6.50 -13.76
CA LYS A 235 -11.33 -7.97 -13.64
C LYS A 235 -11.10 -8.50 -12.23
N GLN A 236 -10.47 -7.72 -11.37
CA GLN A 236 -10.13 -8.11 -10.01
C GLN A 236 -10.56 -7.03 -9.01
N MET A 237 -10.69 -7.38 -7.73
CA MET A 237 -10.80 -6.46 -6.58
C MET A 237 -10.28 -7.13 -5.30
N GLN A 238 -9.98 -6.32 -4.28
CA GLN A 238 -9.60 -6.79 -2.95
C GLN A 238 -10.71 -6.51 -1.95
N PHE A 239 -10.98 -7.49 -1.10
CA PHE A 239 -11.64 -7.28 0.19
C PHE A 239 -10.59 -6.78 1.19
N PHE A 240 -10.62 -5.48 1.45
CA PHE A 240 -9.65 -4.79 2.29
C PHE A 240 -9.78 -5.19 3.77
N GLY A 241 -8.70 -5.72 4.35
CA GLY A 241 -8.68 -6.16 5.74
C GLY A 241 -7.91 -5.26 6.73
N ALA A 242 -7.39 -4.11 6.31
CA ALA A 242 -6.47 -3.32 7.13
C ALA A 242 -5.20 -4.10 7.52
N ARG A 243 -4.94 -4.33 8.82
CA ARG A 243 -3.80 -5.12 9.31
C ARG A 243 -4.02 -5.67 10.72
N ALA A 244 -3.28 -6.72 11.07
CA ALA A 244 -3.16 -7.25 12.41
C ALA A 244 -1.82 -6.87 13.08
N ASN A 245 -1.80 -6.80 14.42
CA ASN A 245 -0.60 -6.45 15.20
C ASN A 245 0.22 -7.69 15.55
N LEU A 246 1.28 -7.94 14.77
CA LEU A 246 2.13 -9.13 14.95
C LEU A 246 3.02 -9.02 16.19
N ALA A 247 3.51 -7.81 16.51
CA ALA A 247 4.35 -7.56 17.69
C ALA A 247 3.61 -7.80 19.01
N LYS A 248 2.33 -7.39 19.11
CA LYS A 248 1.51 -7.69 20.30
C LYS A 248 1.18 -9.18 20.40
N THR A 249 1.05 -9.87 19.28
CA THR A 249 0.85 -11.33 19.25
C THR A 249 2.03 -12.08 19.87
N LEU A 250 3.26 -11.60 19.65
CA LEU A 250 4.45 -12.09 20.36
C LEU A 250 4.35 -11.88 21.89
N LEU A 251 3.90 -10.71 22.34
CA LEU A 251 3.71 -10.44 23.77
C LEU A 251 2.64 -11.35 24.39
N TYR A 252 1.56 -11.63 23.65
CA TYR A 252 0.52 -12.57 24.11
C TYR A 252 1.09 -14.00 24.24
N ALA A 253 1.98 -14.41 23.35
CA ALA A 253 2.65 -15.71 23.45
C ALA A 253 3.49 -15.83 24.73
N ILE A 254 4.17 -14.76 25.13
CA ILE A 254 4.97 -14.70 26.37
C ILE A 254 4.06 -14.65 27.61
N ASN A 255 3.00 -13.85 27.56
CA ASN A 255 2.11 -13.55 28.69
C ASN A 255 0.88 -14.46 28.80
N GLY A 256 0.80 -15.55 28.03
CA GLY A 256 -0.31 -16.50 28.11
C GLY A 256 -1.67 -15.93 27.66
N GLY A 257 -1.65 -15.01 26.70
CA GLY A 257 -2.83 -14.36 26.14
C GLY A 257 -3.36 -13.17 26.95
N VAL A 258 -2.71 -12.81 28.05
CA VAL A 258 -3.02 -11.61 28.84
C VAL A 258 -2.38 -10.39 28.19
N ASP A 259 -3.15 -9.31 28.02
CA ASP A 259 -2.66 -8.04 27.50
C ASP A 259 -1.73 -7.35 28.49
N GLU A 260 -0.54 -6.96 28.03
CA GLU A 260 0.50 -6.42 28.89
C GLU A 260 0.15 -5.04 29.47
N LYS A 261 -0.79 -4.31 28.84
CA LYS A 261 -1.23 -2.97 29.26
C LYS A 261 -2.52 -3.01 30.04
N SER A 262 -3.58 -3.60 29.49
CA SER A 262 -4.90 -3.61 30.16
C SER A 262 -5.01 -4.67 31.25
N LYS A 263 -4.16 -5.70 31.21
CA LYS A 263 -4.18 -6.88 32.09
C LYS A 263 -5.40 -7.79 31.87
N ASP A 264 -6.16 -7.57 30.81
CA ASP A 264 -7.29 -8.43 30.45
C ASP A 264 -6.80 -9.69 29.73
N GLN A 265 -7.53 -10.80 29.91
CA GLN A 265 -7.35 -11.99 29.09
C GLN A 265 -7.97 -11.75 27.71
N VAL A 266 -7.14 -11.51 26.68
CA VAL A 266 -7.59 -11.23 25.31
C VAL A 266 -7.43 -12.46 24.42
N GLY A 267 -6.22 -13.02 24.38
CA GLY A 267 -5.94 -14.25 23.67
C GLY A 267 -6.34 -15.50 24.47
N PRO A 268 -6.20 -16.71 23.90
CA PRO A 268 -6.50 -17.95 24.58
C PRO A 268 -5.70 -18.09 25.88
N LYS A 269 -6.38 -18.48 26.97
CA LYS A 269 -5.73 -18.64 28.27
C LYS A 269 -4.82 -19.86 28.27
N ILE A 270 -3.52 -19.61 28.36
CA ILE A 270 -2.49 -20.63 28.60
C ILE A 270 -1.57 -20.16 29.72
N ALA A 271 -0.79 -21.06 30.32
CA ALA A 271 0.20 -20.67 31.32
C ALA A 271 1.22 -19.69 30.69
N PRO A 272 1.52 -18.53 31.29
CA PRO A 272 2.58 -17.64 30.80
C PRO A 272 3.94 -18.32 30.88
N LEU A 273 4.93 -17.82 30.12
CA LEU A 273 6.32 -18.22 30.32
C LEU A 273 6.81 -17.69 31.67
N THR A 274 7.57 -18.49 32.42
CA THR A 274 8.08 -18.11 33.76
C THR A 274 9.60 -18.18 33.86
N ASP A 275 10.28 -18.60 32.80
CA ASP A 275 11.72 -18.71 32.74
C ASP A 275 12.39 -17.33 32.95
N GLU A 276 13.56 -17.35 33.60
CA GLU A 276 14.34 -16.13 33.85
C GLU A 276 14.85 -15.51 32.54
N VAL A 277 15.28 -16.36 31.61
CA VAL A 277 15.75 -15.98 30.28
C VAL A 277 14.82 -16.62 29.25
N LEU A 278 14.38 -15.83 28.27
CA LEU A 278 13.56 -16.34 27.18
C LEU A 278 14.37 -17.25 26.25
N ASP A 279 13.77 -18.38 25.88
CA ASP A 279 14.30 -19.31 24.90
C ASP A 279 13.59 -19.13 23.53
N TYR A 280 14.36 -19.09 22.45
CA TYR A 280 13.84 -18.81 21.11
C TYR A 280 12.84 -19.86 20.65
N ASP A 281 13.18 -21.15 20.75
CA ASP A 281 12.35 -22.25 20.25
C ASP A 281 11.02 -22.31 21.01
N THR A 282 11.07 -22.08 22.32
CA THR A 282 9.87 -22.00 23.17
C THR A 282 8.99 -20.81 22.79
N VAL A 283 9.57 -19.63 22.60
CA VAL A 283 8.83 -18.41 22.27
C VAL A 283 8.21 -18.50 20.87
N ILE A 284 8.97 -18.91 19.85
CA ILE A 284 8.45 -18.99 18.47
C ILE A 284 7.36 -20.05 18.35
N THR A 285 7.48 -21.18 19.04
CA THR A 285 6.44 -22.23 19.06
C THR A 285 5.14 -21.70 19.67
N ARG A 286 5.22 -20.90 20.74
CA ARG A 286 4.03 -20.27 21.32
C ARG A 286 3.47 -19.17 20.42
N MET A 287 4.33 -18.35 19.83
CA MET A 287 3.91 -17.32 18.88
C MET A 287 3.19 -17.95 17.68
N ASP A 288 3.65 -19.10 17.18
CA ASP A 288 3.00 -19.85 16.11
C ASP A 288 1.55 -20.24 16.47
N ASN A 289 1.31 -20.74 17.68
CA ASN A 289 -0.04 -21.05 18.17
C ASN A 289 -0.91 -19.78 18.31
N PHE A 290 -0.35 -18.68 18.80
CA PHE A 290 -1.08 -17.41 18.87
C PHE A 290 -1.35 -16.81 17.49
N MET A 291 -0.51 -17.09 16.49
CA MET A 291 -0.77 -16.71 15.10
C MET A 291 -1.92 -17.54 14.49
N ASP A 292 -2.15 -18.78 14.90
CA ASP A 292 -3.35 -19.55 14.48
C ASP A 292 -4.62 -18.90 15.02
N TRP A 293 -4.61 -18.54 16.30
CA TRP A 293 -5.69 -17.80 16.93
C TRP A 293 -5.91 -16.45 16.22
N LEU A 294 -4.84 -15.70 15.98
CA LEU A 294 -4.92 -14.40 15.31
C LEU A 294 -5.54 -14.54 13.91
N ALA A 295 -5.08 -15.51 13.11
CA ALA A 295 -5.62 -15.77 11.78
C ALA A 295 -7.11 -16.11 11.83
N THR A 296 -7.51 -16.96 12.79
CA THR A 296 -8.93 -17.32 13.01
C THR A 296 -9.78 -16.09 13.29
N GLN A 297 -9.38 -15.27 14.27
CA GLN A 297 -10.12 -14.08 14.66
C GLN A 297 -10.16 -13.04 13.54
N TYR A 298 -9.04 -12.87 12.84
CA TYR A 298 -8.91 -11.89 11.79
C TYR A 298 -9.80 -12.24 10.59
N VAL A 299 -9.68 -13.47 10.07
CA VAL A 299 -10.50 -13.93 8.94
C VAL A 299 -12.00 -13.94 9.29
N THR A 300 -12.35 -14.33 10.52
CA THR A 300 -13.75 -14.30 10.99
C THR A 300 -14.29 -12.87 10.96
N ALA A 301 -13.52 -11.90 11.44
CA ALA A 301 -13.91 -10.49 11.40
C ALA A 301 -14.09 -9.99 9.96
N LEU A 302 -13.16 -10.32 9.05
CA LEU A 302 -13.23 -9.91 7.65
C LEU A 302 -14.42 -10.54 6.92
N ASN A 303 -14.70 -11.82 7.16
CA ASN A 303 -15.87 -12.49 6.60
C ASN A 303 -17.17 -11.78 7.01
N CYS A 304 -17.28 -11.36 8.27
CA CYS A 304 -18.41 -10.56 8.75
C CYS A 304 -18.46 -9.20 8.05
N ILE A 305 -17.34 -8.49 7.99
CA ILE A 305 -17.25 -7.15 7.38
C ILE A 305 -17.70 -7.17 5.93
N HIS A 306 -17.12 -8.07 5.11
CA HIS A 306 -17.38 -8.05 3.67
C HIS A 306 -18.74 -8.65 3.29
N TYR A 307 -19.28 -9.58 4.09
CA TYR A 307 -20.68 -9.97 3.96
C TYR A 307 -21.61 -8.76 4.16
N MET A 308 -21.36 -7.96 5.20
CA MET A 308 -22.19 -6.78 5.49
C MET A 308 -21.97 -5.65 4.49
N HIS A 309 -20.75 -5.48 3.99
CA HIS A 309 -20.45 -4.46 2.98
C HIS A 309 -21.15 -4.75 1.65
N ASP A 310 -21.05 -5.99 1.13
CA ASP A 310 -21.79 -6.42 -0.07
C ASP A 310 -23.30 -6.20 0.10
N LYS A 311 -23.83 -6.42 1.30
CA LYS A 311 -25.28 -6.32 1.57
C LYS A 311 -25.78 -4.89 1.70
N TYR A 312 -25.04 -4.01 2.35
CA TYR A 312 -25.53 -2.70 2.77
C TYR A 312 -24.86 -1.51 2.06
N SER A 313 -23.71 -1.73 1.42
CA SER A 313 -22.94 -0.68 0.75
C SER A 313 -22.24 -1.19 -0.51
N TYR A 314 -22.94 -2.01 -1.31
CA TYR A 314 -22.40 -2.50 -2.58
C TYR A 314 -21.99 -1.35 -3.51
N GLU A 315 -20.77 -1.40 -4.03
CA GLU A 315 -20.12 -0.34 -4.79
C GLU A 315 -20.58 -0.27 -6.26
N ALA A 316 -21.89 -0.20 -6.48
CA ALA A 316 -22.54 -0.39 -7.78
C ALA A 316 -21.92 0.43 -8.92
N ALA A 317 -21.56 1.70 -8.68
CA ALA A 317 -20.94 2.56 -9.69
C ALA A 317 -19.54 2.06 -10.13
N LEU A 318 -18.76 1.50 -9.21
CA LEU A 318 -17.42 0.97 -9.50
C LEU A 318 -17.54 -0.41 -10.16
N MET A 319 -18.38 -1.28 -9.60
CA MET A 319 -18.60 -2.64 -10.11
C MET A 319 -19.28 -2.64 -11.49
N ALA A 320 -19.98 -1.57 -11.84
CA ALA A 320 -20.54 -1.39 -13.18
C ALA A 320 -19.47 -1.25 -14.27
N LEU A 321 -18.25 -0.86 -13.89
CA LEU A 321 -17.09 -0.71 -14.77
C LEU A 321 -16.17 -1.94 -14.75
N HIS A 322 -16.67 -3.07 -14.22
CA HIS A 322 -15.97 -4.35 -14.22
C HIS A 322 -16.71 -5.39 -15.11
N ASP A 323 -15.99 -6.46 -15.44
CA ASP A 323 -16.55 -7.67 -16.04
C ASP A 323 -17.62 -8.30 -15.12
N ARG A 324 -18.41 -9.25 -15.68
CA ARG A 324 -19.49 -9.94 -14.94
C ARG A 324 -18.99 -10.61 -13.67
N ASP A 325 -17.87 -11.34 -13.80
CA ASP A 325 -17.30 -12.15 -12.73
C ASP A 325 -15.95 -11.56 -12.34
N VAL A 326 -15.91 -10.89 -11.18
CA VAL A 326 -14.70 -10.24 -10.67
C VAL A 326 -13.97 -11.18 -9.72
N TYR A 327 -12.68 -11.38 -9.98
CA TYR A 327 -11.79 -12.11 -9.09
C TYR A 327 -11.59 -11.34 -7.78
N ARG A 328 -11.70 -12.02 -6.63
CA ARG A 328 -11.64 -11.39 -5.31
C ARG A 328 -10.52 -12.00 -4.50
N THR A 329 -9.76 -11.16 -3.82
CA THR A 329 -8.82 -11.58 -2.77
C THR A 329 -9.30 -11.09 -1.40
N MET A 330 -8.90 -11.78 -0.33
CA MET A 330 -9.09 -11.34 1.05
C MET A 330 -7.75 -10.85 1.59
N ALA A 331 -7.58 -9.52 1.61
CA ALA A 331 -6.30 -8.86 1.89
C ALA A 331 -6.06 -8.72 3.41
N CYS A 332 -5.19 -9.56 3.96
CA CYS A 332 -4.86 -9.59 5.38
C CYS A 332 -3.51 -8.94 5.66
N GLY A 333 -3.50 -7.70 6.16
CA GLY A 333 -2.24 -7.01 6.44
C GLY A 333 -1.56 -7.48 7.74
N ILE A 334 -0.24 -7.35 7.83
CA ILE A 334 0.52 -7.46 9.08
C ILE A 334 1.26 -6.15 9.41
N ALA A 335 1.33 -5.83 10.71
CA ALA A 335 2.03 -4.67 11.25
C ALA A 335 3.06 -5.08 12.31
N GLY A 336 4.17 -4.34 12.36
CA GLY A 336 5.23 -4.57 13.34
C GLY A 336 6.12 -5.76 12.99
N LEU A 337 6.31 -6.07 11.70
CA LEU A 337 7.16 -7.17 11.23
C LEU A 337 8.58 -7.05 11.78
N SER A 338 9.23 -5.89 11.59
CA SER A 338 10.60 -5.66 12.08
C SER A 338 10.70 -5.72 13.60
N VAL A 339 9.69 -5.23 14.33
CA VAL A 339 9.63 -5.36 15.80
C VAL A 339 9.58 -6.83 16.22
N ALA A 340 8.75 -7.64 15.57
CA ALA A 340 8.65 -9.07 15.86
C ALA A 340 9.94 -9.82 15.48
N ALA A 341 10.49 -9.55 14.30
CA ALA A 341 11.72 -10.18 13.81
C ALA A 341 12.92 -9.83 14.70
N ASP A 342 13.10 -8.56 15.04
CA ASP A 342 14.18 -8.09 15.92
C ASP A 342 14.00 -8.62 17.36
N SER A 343 12.75 -8.77 17.82
CA SER A 343 12.47 -9.32 19.15
C SER A 343 12.88 -10.80 19.23
N LEU A 344 12.55 -11.57 18.19
CA LEU A 344 12.98 -12.95 18.05
C LEU A 344 14.50 -13.07 17.87
N SER A 345 15.11 -12.14 17.14
CA SER A 345 16.57 -12.04 16.99
C SER A 345 17.26 -11.77 18.34
N ALA A 346 16.75 -10.83 19.13
CA ALA A 346 17.27 -10.54 20.47
C ALA A 346 17.19 -11.76 21.38
N ILE A 347 16.06 -12.48 21.38
CA ILE A 347 15.89 -13.71 22.15
C ILE A 347 16.85 -14.82 21.68
N LYS A 348 17.14 -14.89 20.38
CA LYS A 348 18.00 -15.94 19.80
C LYS A 348 19.50 -15.70 19.97
N TYR A 349 19.93 -14.44 19.89
CA TYR A 349 21.35 -14.09 19.80
C TYR A 349 21.88 -13.27 20.98
N ALA A 350 21.00 -12.77 21.85
CA ALA A 350 21.35 -12.15 23.13
C ALA A 350 20.62 -12.88 24.28
N LYS A 351 20.79 -12.41 25.52
CA LYS A 351 20.02 -12.91 26.66
C LYS A 351 18.92 -11.91 27.00
N VAL A 352 17.67 -12.30 26.81
CA VAL A 352 16.51 -11.46 27.13
C VAL A 352 15.85 -11.95 28.41
N ARG A 353 15.82 -11.11 29.44
CA ARG A 353 15.17 -11.39 30.73
C ARG A 353 13.87 -10.60 30.87
N PRO A 354 12.71 -11.26 31.00
CA PRO A 354 11.44 -10.57 31.23
C PRO A 354 11.38 -9.93 32.62
N VAL A 355 11.05 -8.64 32.68
CA VAL A 355 10.69 -7.95 33.93
C VAL A 355 9.19 -8.07 34.12
N ARG A 356 8.80 -8.65 35.25
CA ARG A 356 7.41 -9.01 35.54
C ARG A 356 6.82 -8.12 36.63
N ASP A 357 5.53 -7.83 36.49
CA ASP A 357 4.75 -7.17 37.54
C ASP A 357 4.33 -8.16 38.65
N GLU A 358 3.57 -7.67 39.63
CA GLU A 358 3.07 -8.48 40.75
C GLU A 358 2.14 -9.64 40.33
N ASN A 359 1.62 -9.62 39.11
CA ASN A 359 0.76 -10.68 38.54
C ASN A 359 1.55 -11.66 37.66
N GLY A 360 2.88 -11.52 37.57
CA GLY A 360 3.74 -12.36 36.74
C GLY A 360 3.70 -12.03 35.25
N ILE A 361 3.07 -10.92 34.86
CA ILE A 361 2.98 -10.48 33.47
C ILE A 361 4.28 -9.77 33.09
N ALA A 362 4.91 -10.18 31.99
CA ALA A 362 6.08 -9.48 31.45
C ALA A 362 5.65 -8.11 30.91
N VAL A 363 6.19 -7.06 31.53
CA VAL A 363 5.90 -5.64 31.22
C VAL A 363 7.11 -4.90 30.68
N ASP A 364 8.32 -5.44 30.89
CA ASP A 364 9.57 -4.93 30.35
C ASP A 364 10.56 -6.07 30.06
N PHE A 365 11.68 -5.78 29.41
CA PHE A 365 12.70 -6.76 29.06
C PHE A 365 14.10 -6.15 29.23
N GLU A 366 14.99 -6.87 29.90
CA GLU A 366 16.42 -6.55 29.97
C GLU A 366 17.19 -7.38 28.95
N ILE A 367 18.05 -6.73 28.16
CA ILE A 367 18.83 -7.38 27.10
C ILE A 367 20.31 -7.32 27.48
N GLU A 368 20.95 -8.48 27.62
CA GLU A 368 22.40 -8.62 27.82
C GLU A 368 23.03 -9.18 26.54
N GLY A 369 23.80 -8.34 25.85
CA GLY A 369 24.47 -8.66 24.58
C GLY A 369 23.87 -7.92 23.38
N GLU A 370 24.66 -7.81 22.31
CA GLU A 370 24.22 -7.28 21.01
C GLU A 370 23.51 -8.36 20.20
N TYR A 371 22.58 -7.97 19.33
CA TYR A 371 21.87 -8.89 18.44
C TYR A 371 21.68 -8.28 17.04
N PRO A 372 21.55 -9.11 15.98
CA PRO A 372 21.32 -8.61 14.62
C PRO A 372 19.94 -7.97 14.46
N GLN A 373 19.88 -6.82 13.78
CA GLN A 373 18.64 -6.07 13.53
C GLN A 373 18.32 -6.05 12.03
N PHE A 374 17.05 -6.26 11.68
CA PHE A 374 16.55 -6.29 10.32
C PHE A 374 16.86 -4.98 9.58
N GLY A 375 17.24 -5.06 8.31
CA GLY A 375 17.61 -3.89 7.50
C GLY A 375 19.11 -3.68 7.29
N ASN A 376 19.93 -4.65 7.68
CA ASN A 376 21.40 -4.56 7.62
C ASN A 376 22.05 -5.64 6.74
N ASN A 377 21.25 -6.37 5.97
CA ASN A 377 21.61 -7.54 5.17
C ASN A 377 22.29 -8.63 6.01
N ASP A 378 21.71 -8.94 7.17
CA ASP A 378 22.17 -10.00 8.05
C ASP A 378 21.15 -11.15 8.02
N GLU A 379 21.55 -12.24 7.39
CA GLU A 379 20.69 -13.40 7.15
C GLU A 379 20.09 -13.98 8.44
N ARG A 380 20.76 -13.79 9.58
CA ARG A 380 20.31 -14.31 10.87
C ARG A 380 18.98 -13.73 11.35
N VAL A 381 18.65 -12.50 10.95
CA VAL A 381 17.39 -11.80 11.28
C VAL A 381 16.50 -11.61 10.07
N ASP A 382 17.07 -11.45 8.87
CA ASP A 382 16.28 -11.36 7.64
C ASP A 382 15.47 -12.65 7.41
N SER A 383 16.08 -13.82 7.65
CA SER A 383 15.38 -15.11 7.55
C SER A 383 14.24 -15.25 8.56
N ILE A 384 14.34 -14.63 9.75
CA ILE A 384 13.26 -14.60 10.74
C ILE A 384 12.10 -13.76 10.20
N ALA A 385 12.38 -12.59 9.62
CA ALA A 385 11.34 -11.76 9.01
C ALA A 385 10.64 -12.48 7.86
N CYS A 386 11.39 -13.18 6.99
CA CYS A 386 10.84 -13.99 5.90
C CYS A 386 9.96 -15.14 6.41
N ASP A 387 10.42 -15.88 7.43
CA ASP A 387 9.62 -16.96 8.06
C ASP A 387 8.30 -16.42 8.61
N LEU A 388 8.29 -15.28 9.29
CA LEU A 388 7.06 -14.69 9.82
C LEU A 388 6.04 -14.34 8.73
N VAL A 389 6.50 -13.78 7.59
CA VAL A 389 5.65 -13.47 6.43
C VAL A 389 5.03 -14.75 5.87
N GLU A 390 5.85 -15.78 5.63
CA GLU A 390 5.39 -17.06 5.09
C GLU A 390 4.44 -17.80 6.06
N ARG A 391 4.80 -17.85 7.34
CA ARG A 391 4.09 -18.56 8.39
C ARG A 391 2.70 -17.98 8.61
N PHE A 392 2.55 -16.65 8.67
CA PHE A 392 1.24 -16.04 8.85
C PHE A 392 0.35 -16.21 7.61
N MET A 393 0.92 -16.07 6.40
CA MET A 393 0.17 -16.30 5.16
C MET A 393 -0.36 -17.74 5.08
N LYS A 394 0.44 -18.75 5.42
CA LYS A 394 -0.02 -20.16 5.45
C LYS A 394 -1.19 -20.38 6.42
N LYS A 395 -1.17 -19.72 7.58
CA LYS A 395 -2.25 -19.80 8.57
C LYS A 395 -3.52 -19.12 8.06
N VAL A 396 -3.42 -17.90 7.53
CA VAL A 396 -4.55 -17.20 6.89
C VAL A 396 -5.16 -18.05 5.77
N ALA A 397 -4.31 -18.64 4.91
CA ALA A 397 -4.75 -19.42 3.76
C ALA A 397 -5.49 -20.72 4.12
N SER A 398 -5.37 -21.21 5.36
CA SER A 398 -6.10 -22.39 5.83
C SER A 398 -7.59 -22.13 6.13
N HIS A 399 -8.03 -20.87 6.13
CA HIS A 399 -9.39 -20.48 6.47
C HIS A 399 -10.28 -20.32 5.23
N LYS A 400 -11.58 -20.62 5.40
CA LYS A 400 -12.58 -20.35 4.38
C LYS A 400 -12.93 -18.86 4.32
N MET A 401 -12.80 -18.27 3.14
CA MET A 401 -13.12 -16.88 2.90
C MET A 401 -14.55 -16.69 2.39
N TYR A 402 -15.18 -15.59 2.79
CA TYR A 402 -16.44 -15.14 2.24
C TYR A 402 -16.34 -15.02 0.71
N ARG A 403 -17.38 -15.49 0.02
CA ARG A 403 -17.48 -15.49 -1.45
C ARG A 403 -16.33 -16.22 -2.18
N GLY A 404 -15.62 -17.11 -1.48
CA GLY A 404 -14.49 -17.85 -2.05
C GLY A 404 -13.31 -16.95 -2.44
N ALA A 405 -13.17 -15.78 -1.80
CA ALA A 405 -12.05 -14.88 -2.06
C ALA A 405 -10.71 -15.57 -1.79
N THR A 406 -9.72 -15.36 -2.64
CA THR A 406 -8.38 -15.93 -2.46
C THR A 406 -7.65 -15.21 -1.33
N PRO A 407 -7.15 -15.91 -0.30
CA PRO A 407 -6.40 -15.28 0.78
C PRO A 407 -5.11 -14.64 0.26
N THR A 408 -4.87 -13.37 0.61
CA THR A 408 -3.61 -12.67 0.35
C THR A 408 -3.15 -11.93 1.60
N GLN A 409 -1.87 -11.56 1.64
CA GLN A 409 -1.27 -10.83 2.75
C GLN A 409 -0.53 -9.60 2.24
N SER A 410 -0.50 -8.53 3.05
CA SER A 410 0.37 -7.38 2.83
C SER A 410 1.23 -7.07 4.05
N VAL A 411 2.45 -6.60 3.82
CA VAL A 411 3.30 -6.01 4.86
C VAL A 411 3.17 -4.49 4.77
N LEU A 412 2.05 -3.98 5.26
CA LEU A 412 1.63 -2.59 5.12
C LEU A 412 0.94 -2.11 6.40
N THR A 413 1.29 -0.90 6.88
CA THR A 413 0.71 -0.36 8.13
C THR A 413 -0.14 0.89 7.96
N ILE A 414 0.08 1.70 6.91
CA ILE A 414 -0.34 3.12 6.92
C ILE A 414 0.17 3.77 8.23
N THR A 415 -0.69 4.43 9.00
CA THR A 415 -0.39 5.06 10.31
C THR A 415 -0.71 4.13 11.48
N SER A 416 -1.15 2.88 11.21
CA SER A 416 -1.35 1.90 12.26
C SER A 416 -0.04 1.51 12.97
N ASN A 417 1.13 1.83 12.39
CA ASN A 417 2.42 1.71 13.08
C ASN A 417 2.47 2.59 14.35
N VAL A 418 1.87 3.79 14.31
CA VAL A 418 1.74 4.68 15.47
C VAL A 418 0.64 4.19 16.41
N VAL A 419 -0.56 3.87 15.89
CA VAL A 419 -1.71 3.44 16.72
C VAL A 419 -1.42 2.14 17.46
N TYR A 420 -0.88 1.12 16.78
CA TYR A 420 -0.47 -0.12 17.42
C TYR A 420 0.73 0.07 18.32
N GLY A 421 1.70 0.90 17.94
CA GLY A 421 2.81 1.27 18.79
C GLY A 421 2.36 1.81 20.16
N LYS A 422 1.42 2.76 20.16
CA LYS A 422 0.76 3.29 21.38
C LYS A 422 0.08 2.23 22.23
N LYS A 423 -0.56 1.27 21.57
CA LYS A 423 -1.32 0.18 22.22
C LYS A 423 -0.44 -1.01 22.58
N THR A 424 0.86 -0.97 22.31
CA THR A 424 1.81 -2.06 22.59
C THR A 424 2.84 -1.61 23.65
N GLY A 425 3.11 -2.48 24.61
CA GLY A 425 4.09 -2.31 25.67
C GLY A 425 5.53 -2.39 25.17
N ASN A 426 6.46 -2.56 26.11
CA ASN A 426 7.86 -2.83 25.78
C ASN A 426 7.96 -4.18 25.08
N THR A 427 8.84 -4.30 24.09
CA THR A 427 9.04 -5.55 23.33
C THR A 427 10.48 -6.07 23.49
N PRO A 428 10.71 -7.38 23.27
CA PRO A 428 12.04 -8.01 23.47
C PRO A 428 13.18 -7.43 22.64
N ASP A 429 12.87 -6.69 21.57
CA ASP A 429 13.84 -5.93 20.77
C ASP A 429 14.32 -4.63 21.45
N GLY A 430 13.86 -4.34 22.67
CA GLY A 430 14.21 -3.13 23.42
C GLY A 430 13.41 -1.90 23.02
N ARG A 431 12.46 -2.02 22.08
CA ARG A 431 11.55 -0.93 21.73
C ARG A 431 10.64 -0.63 22.93
N ARG A 432 10.53 0.66 23.27
CA ARG A 432 9.80 1.12 24.46
C ARG A 432 8.30 1.16 24.23
N ALA A 433 7.55 0.95 25.32
CA ALA A 433 6.10 1.03 25.35
C ALA A 433 5.60 2.35 24.77
N GLY A 434 4.62 2.27 23.89
CA GLY A 434 4.00 3.44 23.28
C GLY A 434 4.75 4.06 22.10
N ALA A 435 6.01 3.72 21.85
CA ALA A 435 6.73 4.20 20.66
C ALA A 435 6.03 3.71 19.37
N PRO A 436 6.27 4.29 18.20
CA PRO A 436 5.78 3.73 16.93
C PRO A 436 6.48 2.42 16.54
N PHE A 437 5.86 1.64 15.66
CA PHE A 437 6.55 0.62 14.85
C PHE A 437 7.12 1.25 13.57
N GLY A 438 7.99 0.55 12.85
CA GLY A 438 8.37 0.93 11.48
C GLY A 438 7.13 0.94 10.55
N PRO A 439 7.06 1.85 9.56
CA PRO A 439 5.98 1.87 8.58
C PRO A 439 6.11 0.69 7.61
N GLY A 440 5.02 -0.03 7.35
CA GLY A 440 5.01 -1.18 6.44
C GLY A 440 6.03 -2.25 6.84
N ALA A 441 6.91 -2.58 5.89
CA ALA A 441 8.01 -3.54 6.01
C ALA A 441 9.34 -2.91 6.41
N ASN A 442 9.36 -1.63 6.81
CA ASN A 442 10.60 -0.96 7.19
C ASN A 442 11.32 -1.64 8.37
N PRO A 443 12.66 -1.58 8.37
CA PRO A 443 13.45 -1.64 9.59
C PRO A 443 12.91 -0.70 10.67
N MET A 444 13.11 -1.05 11.94
CA MET A 444 12.76 -0.15 13.03
C MET A 444 13.65 1.11 12.98
N HIS A 445 13.07 2.23 13.39
CA HIS A 445 13.67 3.57 13.33
C HIS A 445 15.14 3.58 13.82
N GLY A 446 16.07 3.90 12.93
CA GLY A 446 17.50 4.02 13.22
C GLY A 446 18.27 2.70 13.34
N ARG A 447 17.66 1.54 13.04
CA ARG A 447 18.32 0.23 13.13
C ARG A 447 19.03 -0.19 11.85
N ASP A 448 18.60 0.29 10.70
CA ASP A 448 19.28 0.13 9.41
C ASP A 448 20.46 1.12 9.28
N VAL A 449 21.66 0.65 9.65
CA VAL A 449 22.87 1.48 9.80
C VAL A 449 23.95 1.19 8.75
N ASN A 450 23.75 0.18 7.90
CA ASN A 450 24.73 -0.28 6.91
C ASN A 450 24.54 0.31 5.49
N GLY A 451 23.79 1.40 5.35
CA GLY A 451 23.60 2.10 4.06
C GLY A 451 22.40 1.61 3.24
N ALA A 452 22.15 2.29 2.11
CA ALA A 452 20.99 2.06 1.25
C ALA A 452 20.92 0.64 0.69
N VAL A 453 22.02 0.13 0.13
CA VAL A 453 22.07 -1.19 -0.50
C VAL A 453 21.75 -2.28 0.53
N ALA A 454 22.25 -2.17 1.77
CA ALA A 454 22.00 -3.17 2.80
C ALA A 454 20.52 -3.23 3.22
N SER A 455 19.89 -2.08 3.43
CA SER A 455 18.48 -2.00 3.82
C SER A 455 17.54 -2.39 2.68
N LEU A 456 17.80 -1.91 1.45
CA LEU A 456 17.10 -2.34 0.24
C LEU A 456 17.19 -3.86 0.06
N THR A 457 18.38 -4.44 0.24
CA THR A 457 18.60 -5.90 0.13
C THR A 457 17.78 -6.67 1.16
N SER A 458 17.80 -6.24 2.43
CA SER A 458 17.08 -6.93 3.51
C SER A 458 15.57 -6.98 3.24
N VAL A 459 15.02 -5.86 2.76
CA VAL A 459 13.60 -5.77 2.43
C VAL A 459 13.27 -6.56 1.16
N ALA A 460 14.13 -6.56 0.15
CA ALA A 460 13.95 -7.33 -1.08
C ALA A 460 13.94 -8.86 -0.86
N LYS A 461 14.44 -9.36 0.28
CA LYS A 461 14.31 -10.77 0.66
C LYS A 461 12.90 -11.17 1.08
N LEU A 462 12.05 -10.21 1.48
CA LEU A 462 10.70 -10.51 1.96
C LEU A 462 9.85 -11.07 0.81
N PRO A 463 9.23 -12.25 0.97
CA PRO A 463 8.67 -12.98 -0.16
C PRO A 463 7.32 -12.42 -0.61
N PHE A 464 7.27 -11.75 -1.77
CA PHE A 464 6.02 -11.32 -2.41
C PHE A 464 5.11 -12.51 -2.75
N ALA A 465 5.69 -13.67 -3.04
CA ALA A 465 4.97 -14.95 -3.14
C ALA A 465 4.02 -15.23 -1.97
N TYR A 466 4.36 -14.79 -0.75
CA TYR A 466 3.53 -14.90 0.45
C TYR A 466 2.93 -13.57 0.92
N ALA A 467 3.06 -12.50 0.12
CA ALA A 467 2.55 -11.19 0.42
C ALA A 467 1.98 -10.50 -0.84
N LYS A 468 1.13 -11.22 -1.58
CA LYS A 468 0.54 -10.78 -2.86
C LYS A 468 -0.33 -9.52 -2.81
N ASP A 469 -0.67 -9.04 -1.62
CA ASP A 469 -1.35 -7.75 -1.43
C ASP A 469 -0.36 -6.57 -1.27
N GLY A 470 0.94 -6.85 -1.27
CA GLY A 470 2.04 -5.89 -1.40
C GLY A 470 2.95 -5.77 -0.18
N ILE A 471 4.19 -5.29 -0.39
CA ILE A 471 5.22 -5.13 0.65
C ILE A 471 5.72 -3.69 0.60
N SER A 472 5.30 -2.86 1.56
CA SER A 472 5.60 -1.43 1.52
C SER A 472 6.90 -1.09 2.22
N TYR A 473 7.85 -0.49 1.50
CA TYR A 473 9.06 0.09 2.06
C TYR A 473 9.15 1.61 1.82
N THR A 474 9.42 2.37 2.88
CA THR A 474 9.63 3.83 2.84
C THR A 474 11.10 4.17 3.06
N PHE A 475 11.77 4.53 1.98
CA PHE A 475 13.17 4.86 1.95
C PHE A 475 13.39 6.38 1.92
N SER A 476 14.14 6.89 2.88
CA SER A 476 14.57 8.28 2.93
C SER A 476 16.08 8.34 2.83
N ILE A 477 16.59 9.17 1.92
CA ILE A 477 18.02 9.37 1.69
C ILE A 477 18.34 10.87 1.62
N ILE A 478 19.47 11.27 2.19
CA ILE A 478 19.90 12.67 2.09
C ILE A 478 20.45 12.96 0.68
N PRO A 479 20.23 14.17 0.13
CA PRO A 479 20.71 14.51 -1.23
C PRO A 479 22.23 14.30 -1.43
N GLY A 480 23.02 14.52 -0.37
CA GLY A 480 24.48 14.36 -0.41
C GLY A 480 24.94 12.91 -0.52
N ALA A 481 24.13 11.94 -0.04
CA ALA A 481 24.44 10.52 -0.13
C ALA A 481 24.21 9.98 -1.55
N LEU A 482 23.22 10.52 -2.26
CA LEU A 482 22.91 10.14 -3.65
C LEU A 482 23.95 10.66 -4.66
N GLY A 483 24.58 11.81 -4.40
CA GLY A 483 25.55 12.38 -5.34
C GLY A 483 25.85 13.86 -5.12
N LYS A 484 26.94 14.31 -5.75
CA LYS A 484 27.42 15.70 -5.65
C LYS A 484 26.66 16.68 -6.54
N ASP A 485 26.09 16.20 -7.63
CA ASP A 485 25.35 16.96 -8.64
C ASP A 485 24.08 16.20 -9.07
N ASP A 486 23.15 16.90 -9.71
CA ASP A 486 21.83 16.36 -10.04
C ASP A 486 21.88 15.22 -11.06
N THR A 487 22.83 15.24 -12.01
CA THR A 487 22.98 14.16 -12.99
C THR A 487 23.41 12.88 -12.31
N THR A 488 24.40 12.98 -11.43
CA THR A 488 24.88 11.85 -10.62
C THR A 488 23.79 11.32 -9.69
N ARG A 489 23.01 12.21 -9.04
CA ARG A 489 21.89 11.79 -8.16
C ARG A 489 20.82 11.03 -8.94
N GLN A 490 20.45 11.50 -10.13
CA GLN A 490 19.45 10.82 -10.98
C GLN A 490 19.93 9.43 -11.39
N ALA A 491 21.18 9.31 -11.85
CA ALA A 491 21.76 8.04 -12.27
C ALA A 491 21.87 7.05 -11.08
N ASN A 492 22.36 7.52 -9.92
CA ASN A 492 22.51 6.68 -8.73
C ASN A 492 21.17 6.23 -8.16
N LEU A 493 20.15 7.11 -8.12
CA LEU A 493 18.82 6.74 -7.65
C LEU A 493 18.16 5.73 -8.60
N ALA A 494 18.27 5.93 -9.92
CA ALA A 494 17.80 4.94 -10.90
C ALA A 494 18.54 3.60 -10.75
N GLY A 495 19.86 3.62 -10.53
CA GLY A 495 20.66 2.41 -10.30
C GLY A 495 20.32 1.67 -9.01
N LEU A 496 20.04 2.39 -7.91
CA LEU A 496 19.54 1.78 -6.67
C LEU A 496 18.20 1.07 -6.89
N MET A 497 17.30 1.70 -7.66
CA MET A 497 16.00 1.11 -7.98
C MET A 497 16.14 -0.09 -8.93
N ASP A 498 17.01 -0.03 -9.94
CA ASP A 498 17.32 -1.18 -10.80
C ASP A 498 17.86 -2.35 -9.97
N GLY A 499 18.77 -2.11 -9.03
CA GLY A 499 19.26 -3.15 -8.13
C GLY A 499 18.21 -3.70 -7.15
N TYR A 500 17.36 -2.83 -6.59
CA TYR A 500 16.30 -3.24 -5.67
C TYR A 500 15.19 -4.03 -6.35
N PHE A 501 14.80 -3.62 -7.56
CA PHE A 501 13.73 -4.23 -8.36
C PHE A 501 14.23 -5.33 -9.31
N HIS A 502 15.52 -5.64 -9.30
CA HIS A 502 16.08 -6.69 -10.14
C HIS A 502 15.30 -8.00 -9.94
N HIS A 503 14.82 -8.55 -11.05
CA HIS A 503 13.97 -9.74 -11.06
C HIS A 503 14.48 -10.74 -12.11
N ASP A 504 14.71 -11.97 -11.67
CA ASP A 504 14.99 -13.11 -12.54
C ASP A 504 14.40 -14.41 -11.94
N ASN A 505 14.81 -15.56 -12.47
CA ASN A 505 14.28 -16.85 -12.00
C ASN A 505 14.73 -17.23 -10.57
N ASP A 506 15.83 -16.65 -10.09
CA ASP A 506 16.44 -16.97 -8.79
C ASP A 506 16.23 -15.83 -7.77
N ILE A 507 15.96 -14.60 -8.23
CA ILE A 507 15.78 -13.40 -7.42
C ILE A 507 14.38 -12.82 -7.67
N GLU A 508 13.53 -12.83 -6.64
CA GLU A 508 12.20 -12.23 -6.72
C GLU A 508 12.27 -10.69 -6.88
N GLY A 509 13.18 -10.05 -6.14
CA GLY A 509 13.33 -8.59 -6.10
C GLY A 509 12.35 -7.92 -5.14
N GLY A 510 12.61 -6.66 -4.81
CA GLY A 510 11.69 -5.84 -4.03
C GLY A 510 10.38 -5.57 -4.77
N GLN A 511 9.28 -5.31 -4.05
CA GLN A 511 7.97 -5.05 -4.67
C GLN A 511 7.65 -3.55 -4.77
N HIS A 512 7.87 -2.76 -3.71
CA HIS A 512 7.52 -1.35 -3.67
C HIS A 512 8.60 -0.52 -2.97
N LEU A 513 8.86 0.68 -3.49
CA LEU A 513 9.74 1.68 -2.90
C LEU A 513 9.10 3.08 -2.91
N ASN A 514 8.88 3.61 -1.71
CA ASN A 514 8.67 5.03 -1.49
C ASN A 514 10.04 5.73 -1.43
N VAL A 515 10.21 6.85 -2.13
CA VAL A 515 11.47 7.59 -2.18
C VAL A 515 11.28 9.01 -1.65
N ASN A 516 11.95 9.31 -0.55
CA ASN A 516 12.17 10.67 -0.05
C ASN A 516 13.63 11.08 -0.25
N VAL A 517 13.85 12.24 -0.86
CA VAL A 517 15.17 12.84 -1.03
C VAL A 517 15.21 14.17 -0.30
N LEU A 518 15.49 14.13 1.00
CA LEU A 518 15.37 15.31 1.86
C LEU A 518 16.25 15.22 3.11
N ASN A 519 16.59 16.39 3.66
CA ASN A 519 17.33 16.50 4.90
C ASN A 519 16.39 16.58 6.10
N ARG A 520 16.79 15.99 7.22
CA ARG A 520 16.01 16.03 8.47
C ARG A 520 15.80 17.47 8.95
N GLU A 521 16.81 18.31 8.78
CA GLU A 521 16.83 19.72 9.18
C GLU A 521 15.71 20.51 8.49
N MET A 522 15.43 20.21 7.21
CA MET A 522 14.33 20.82 6.46
C MET A 522 12.96 20.46 7.08
N LEU A 523 12.78 19.23 7.54
CA LEU A 523 11.53 18.83 8.22
C LEU A 523 11.40 19.52 9.58
N ILE A 524 12.50 19.65 10.33
CA ILE A 524 12.49 20.37 11.62
C ILE A 524 12.12 21.84 11.41
N GLU A 525 12.67 22.49 10.37
CA GLU A 525 12.28 23.84 10.00
C GLU A 525 10.80 23.91 9.63
N ALA A 526 10.30 22.99 8.81
CA ALA A 526 8.89 22.93 8.44
C ALA A 526 7.95 22.66 9.64
N MET A 527 8.42 21.97 10.69
CA MET A 527 7.65 21.80 11.94
C MET A 527 7.53 23.11 12.73
N ASN A 528 8.56 23.98 12.66
CA ASN A 528 8.60 25.24 13.39
C ASN A 528 7.87 26.35 12.61
N ASP A 529 8.09 26.42 11.29
CA ASP A 529 7.61 27.48 10.40
C ASP A 529 6.84 26.87 9.20
N PRO A 530 5.67 26.25 9.43
CA PRO A 530 4.93 25.52 8.40
C PRO A 530 4.54 26.38 7.18
N GLU A 531 4.31 27.68 7.37
CA GLU A 531 3.94 28.62 6.30
C GLU A 531 5.03 28.79 5.23
N LEU A 532 6.30 28.47 5.54
CA LEU A 532 7.39 28.45 4.55
C LEU A 532 7.29 27.24 3.60
N TYR A 533 6.55 26.21 4.00
CA TYR A 533 6.51 24.90 3.34
C TYR A 533 5.07 24.45 3.00
N PRO A 534 4.22 25.31 2.38
CA PRO A 534 2.78 25.05 2.24
C PRO A 534 2.45 23.81 1.38
N GLN A 535 3.38 23.41 0.50
CA GLN A 535 3.24 22.26 -0.39
C GLN A 535 4.27 21.16 -0.14
N LEU A 536 5.08 21.27 0.92
CA LEU A 536 6.07 20.23 1.24
C LEU A 536 5.37 18.88 1.37
N THR A 537 5.72 17.97 0.47
CA THR A 537 5.13 16.64 0.35
C THR A 537 6.18 15.60 0.68
N ILE A 538 5.79 14.59 1.44
CA ILE A 538 6.67 13.48 1.83
C ILE A 538 5.96 12.15 1.68
N ARG A 539 6.70 11.09 1.37
CA ARG A 539 6.22 9.70 1.38
C ARG A 539 6.28 9.14 2.82
N VAL A 540 5.21 8.49 3.28
CA VAL A 540 5.11 8.03 4.68
C VAL A 540 4.88 6.53 4.87
N SER A 541 4.02 5.87 4.07
CA SER A 541 3.67 4.45 4.30
C SER A 541 2.89 3.85 3.12
N GLY A 542 3.46 3.92 1.91
CA GLY A 542 2.80 3.59 0.63
C GLY A 542 1.91 4.70 0.04
N TYR A 543 1.99 5.92 0.59
CA TYR A 543 1.34 7.12 0.05
C TYR A 543 2.11 8.36 0.51
N ALA A 544 1.74 9.51 -0.07
CA ALA A 544 2.29 10.81 0.28
C ALA A 544 1.32 11.64 1.13
N VAL A 545 1.86 12.59 1.90
CA VAL A 545 1.10 13.60 2.65
C VAL A 545 1.76 14.95 2.50
N ARG A 546 0.99 16.03 2.66
CA ARG A 546 1.60 17.32 2.98
C ARG A 546 2.13 17.25 4.41
N PHE A 547 3.37 17.65 4.64
CA PHE A 547 3.96 17.54 5.97
C PHE A 547 3.17 18.32 7.04
N ASN A 548 2.58 19.45 6.64
CA ASN A 548 1.76 20.29 7.52
C ASN A 548 0.35 19.71 7.79
N SER A 549 -0.10 18.70 7.04
CA SER A 549 -1.38 18.03 7.34
C SER A 549 -1.25 16.97 8.45
N LEU A 550 -0.02 16.66 8.86
CA LEU A 550 0.25 15.76 9.98
C LEU A 550 0.14 16.49 11.31
N THR A 551 -0.35 15.79 12.33
CA THR A 551 -0.25 16.23 13.72
C THR A 551 1.21 16.22 14.18
N LYS A 552 1.57 17.00 15.21
CA LYS A 552 2.94 17.02 15.76
C LYS A 552 3.48 15.63 16.11
N GLU A 553 2.63 14.75 16.64
CA GLU A 553 3.02 13.39 16.98
C GLU A 553 3.36 12.55 15.73
N GLN A 554 2.57 12.66 14.67
CA GLN A 554 2.84 12.00 13.40
C GLN A 554 4.09 12.60 12.73
N GLN A 555 4.32 13.91 12.84
CA GLN A 555 5.57 14.53 12.40
C GLN A 555 6.79 13.99 13.17
N MET A 556 6.65 13.77 14.50
CA MET A 556 7.72 13.16 15.30
C MET A 556 8.06 11.74 14.86
N ASP A 557 7.06 10.91 14.52
CA ASP A 557 7.29 9.60 13.90
C ASP A 557 8.13 9.75 12.62
N VAL A 558 7.71 10.63 11.70
CA VAL A 558 8.42 10.87 10.43
C VAL A 558 9.86 11.29 10.65
N ILE A 559 10.12 12.31 11.48
CA ILE A 559 11.49 12.80 11.63
C ILE A 559 12.37 11.78 12.32
N THR A 560 11.87 10.94 13.23
CA THR A 560 12.70 9.95 13.94
C THR A 560 13.09 8.74 13.10
N ARG A 561 12.57 8.62 11.88
CA ARG A 561 12.94 7.55 10.92
C ARG A 561 14.42 7.62 10.54
N THR A 562 14.86 6.56 9.88
CA THR A 562 16.19 6.50 9.29
C THR A 562 16.26 7.46 8.09
N PHE A 563 17.30 8.28 8.08
CA PHE A 563 17.69 9.13 6.96
C PHE A 563 19.02 8.61 6.47
N THR A 564 18.98 7.83 5.39
CA THR A 564 20.12 7.11 4.87
C THR A 564 21.25 8.08 4.50
N GLN A 565 22.42 7.88 5.11
CA GLN A 565 23.59 8.77 4.99
C GLN A 565 24.61 8.30 3.94
N THR A 566 24.56 7.02 3.56
CA THR A 566 25.49 6.39 2.61
C THR A 566 24.74 5.41 1.72
N MET A 567 25.29 5.16 0.53
CA MET A 567 24.80 4.12 -0.39
C MET A 567 24.91 2.73 0.23
#